data_AF-A0A2E3TPF8-F1
#
_entry.id   AF-A0A2E3TPF8-F1
#
_cell.length_a   1.000
_cell.length_b   1.000
_cell.length_c   1.000
_cell.angle_alpha   90.00
_cell.angle_beta   90.00
_cell.angle_gamma   90.00
#
_symmetry.space_group_name_H-M   'P 1'
#
loop_
_entity.id
_entity.type
_entity.pdbx_description
1 polymer ?
#
loop_
_entity_poly.entity_id
_entity_poly.type
_entity_poly.pdbx_seq_one_letter_code
_entity_poly.pdbx_strand_id
1 'polypeptide(L)'
;AYAEFRYHNSDLHAKDTMMLSLGTGRKTTNLDCEVTANWGAAEWLYQGSYLTSNAVASASDYQLNAVYDSNTNYLRLDSSFDDNQSSSMDNTDKDYLDYLISLGESIVRDKQTEIHAFAEELISNSK
;
A
#
# COMPACT_ATOMS: atom_id res chain seq x y z
N ALA A 1 -1.74 11.23 7.30
CA ALA A 1 -0.35 11.73 7.39
C ALA A 1 -0.20 13.06 6.65
N TYR A 2 -0.25 13.09 5.30
CA TYR A 2 -0.04 14.33 4.53
C TYR A 2 -0.97 15.50 4.94
N ALA A 3 -2.28 15.24 5.05
CA ALA A 3 -3.25 16.26 5.43
C ALA A 3 -2.97 16.87 6.81
N GLU A 4 -2.56 16.04 7.79
CA GLU A 4 -2.19 16.49 9.13
C GLU A 4 -0.90 17.33 9.08
N PHE A 5 0.11 16.90 8.32
CA PHE A 5 1.31 17.70 8.09
C PHE A 5 0.98 19.08 7.51
N ARG A 6 0.11 19.14 6.50
CA ARG A 6 -0.36 20.38 5.87
C ARG A 6 -1.13 21.28 6.84
N TYR A 7 -1.89 20.70 7.76
CA TYR A 7 -2.62 21.46 8.78
C TYR A 7 -1.66 22.19 9.73
N HIS A 8 -0.57 21.55 10.15
CA HIS A 8 0.44 22.18 11.01
C HIS A 8 1.47 23.03 10.26
N ASN A 9 1.60 22.85 8.93
CA ASN A 9 2.60 23.51 8.10
C ASN A 9 1.93 24.08 6.83
N SER A 10 1.07 25.08 6.99
CA SER A 10 0.20 25.63 5.93
C SER A 10 0.94 26.18 4.72
N ASP A 11 2.22 26.51 4.86
CA ASP A 11 3.05 27.12 3.82
C ASP A 11 3.88 26.08 3.02
N LEU A 12 3.99 24.83 3.50
CA LEU A 12 4.77 23.77 2.86
C LEU A 12 3.90 22.86 1.99
N HIS A 13 4.21 22.71 0.72
CA HIS A 13 3.41 21.93 -0.23
C HIS A 13 4.03 20.57 -0.56
N ALA A 14 3.40 19.79 -1.44
CA ALA A 14 3.89 18.46 -1.81
C ALA A 14 5.35 18.48 -2.29
N LYS A 15 5.73 19.47 -3.11
CA LYS A 15 7.10 19.70 -3.59
C LYS A 15 8.13 19.93 -2.48
N ASP A 16 7.70 20.38 -1.31
CA ASP A 16 8.55 20.72 -0.16
C ASP A 16 8.61 19.57 0.85
N THR A 17 8.03 18.42 0.50
CA THR A 17 7.92 17.24 1.37
C THR A 17 8.34 15.99 0.63
N MET A 18 8.83 15.00 1.37
CA MET A 18 9.01 13.65 0.87
C MET A 18 8.10 12.69 1.64
N MET A 19 7.51 11.72 0.94
CA MET A 19 6.57 10.76 1.53
C MET A 19 6.86 9.34 1.06
N LEU A 20 7.30 8.51 2.01
CA LEU A 20 7.36 7.06 1.85
C LEU A 20 6.06 6.44 2.37
N SER A 21 5.35 5.73 1.51
CA SER A 21 4.13 5.01 1.84
C SER A 21 4.37 3.51 1.72
N LEU A 22 4.15 2.77 2.81
CA LEU A 22 4.33 1.32 2.85
C LEU A 22 2.97 0.63 2.85
N GLY A 23 2.79 -0.32 1.96
CA GLY A 23 1.66 -1.23 1.90
C GLY A 23 1.99 -2.58 2.50
N THR A 24 0.93 -3.32 2.87
CA THR A 24 1.02 -4.68 3.38
C THR A 24 0.67 -5.71 2.32
N GLY A 25 0.65 -5.32 1.05
CA GLY A 25 0.17 -6.13 -0.05
C GLY A 25 -1.35 -6.02 -0.26
N ARG A 26 -1.77 -6.32 -1.49
CA ARG A 26 -3.17 -6.37 -1.90
C ARG A 26 -3.47 -7.69 -2.58
N LYS A 27 -4.68 -8.22 -2.40
CA LYS A 27 -5.14 -9.37 -3.16
C LYS A 27 -6.34 -8.98 -4.01
N THR A 28 -6.29 -9.28 -5.29
CA THR A 28 -7.46 -9.12 -6.15
C THR A 28 -8.54 -10.11 -5.71
N THR A 29 -9.66 -9.59 -5.24
CA THR A 29 -10.81 -10.38 -4.82
C THR A 29 -11.87 -10.31 -5.90
N ASN A 30 -12.04 -11.40 -6.65
CA ASN A 30 -13.13 -11.55 -7.61
C ASN A 30 -14.30 -12.25 -6.92
N LEU A 31 -15.44 -11.57 -6.87
CA LEU A 31 -16.65 -12.08 -6.24
C LEU A 31 -17.66 -12.48 -7.32
N ASP A 32 -18.14 -13.72 -7.24
CA ASP A 32 -19.20 -14.21 -8.10
C ASP A 32 -20.55 -13.61 -7.68
N CYS A 33 -21.26 -12.97 -8.61
CA CYS A 33 -22.51 -12.28 -8.31
C CYS A 33 -23.63 -13.22 -7.83
N GLU A 34 -23.71 -14.43 -8.38
CA GLU A 34 -24.76 -15.39 -8.00
C GLU A 34 -24.54 -15.93 -6.59
N VAL A 35 -23.28 -16.19 -6.23
CA VAL A 35 -22.88 -16.63 -4.89
C VAL A 35 -23.08 -15.50 -3.88
N THR A 36 -22.59 -14.29 -4.20
CA THR A 36 -22.63 -13.15 -3.27
C THR A 36 -24.02 -12.57 -3.06
N ALA A 37 -24.94 -12.76 -3.99
CA ALA A 37 -26.35 -12.38 -3.81
C ALA A 37 -27.01 -13.10 -2.62
N ASN A 38 -26.50 -14.27 -2.24
CA ASN A 38 -27.03 -15.09 -1.15
C ASN A 38 -26.27 -14.93 0.17
N TRP A 39 -25.30 -14.01 0.25
CA TRP A 39 -24.51 -13.78 1.46
C TRP A 39 -25.29 -13.11 2.58
N GLY A 40 -25.07 -13.59 3.81
CA GLY A 40 -25.48 -12.93 5.03
C GLY A 40 -24.43 -11.93 5.53
N ALA A 41 -24.72 -11.31 6.67
CA ALA A 41 -23.85 -10.29 7.25
C ALA A 41 -22.44 -10.81 7.62
N ALA A 42 -22.32 -12.09 7.99
CA ALA A 42 -21.04 -12.68 8.39
C ALA A 42 -20.09 -12.85 7.20
N GLU A 43 -20.60 -13.33 6.06
CA GLU A 43 -19.85 -13.47 4.82
C GLU A 43 -19.40 -12.10 4.29
N TRP A 44 -20.32 -11.11 4.34
CA TRP A 44 -20.00 -9.72 3.99
C TRP A 44 -18.96 -9.09 4.90
N LEU A 45 -18.99 -9.37 6.20
CA LEU A 45 -18.00 -8.83 7.13
C LEU A 45 -16.58 -9.30 6.76
N TYR A 46 -16.41 -10.60 6.54
CA TYR A 46 -15.09 -11.16 6.23
C TYR A 46 -14.56 -10.63 4.89
N GLN A 47 -15.29 -10.83 3.79
CA GLN A 47 -14.82 -10.46 2.45
C GLN A 47 -14.86 -8.94 2.21
N GLY A 48 -15.84 -8.24 2.78
CA GLY A 48 -15.96 -6.78 2.69
C GLY A 48 -14.82 -6.05 3.37
N SER A 49 -14.26 -6.58 4.46
CA SER A 49 -13.07 -5.99 5.12
C SER A 49 -11.86 -5.93 4.18
N TYR A 50 -11.59 -6.98 3.40
CA TYR A 50 -10.51 -7.01 2.42
C TYR A 50 -10.79 -6.05 1.25
N LEU A 51 -12.02 -6.04 0.72
CA LEU A 51 -12.41 -5.14 -0.37
C LEU A 51 -12.23 -3.67 0.02
N THR A 52 -12.72 -3.28 1.19
CA THR A 52 -12.61 -1.90 1.68
C THR A 52 -11.15 -1.52 1.94
N SER A 53 -10.35 -2.41 2.51
CA SER A 53 -8.91 -2.17 2.75
C SER A 53 -8.15 -1.95 1.43
N ASN A 54 -8.38 -2.81 0.43
CA ASN A 54 -7.80 -2.67 -0.90
C ASN A 54 -8.26 -1.38 -1.60
N ALA A 55 -9.54 -1.02 -1.47
CA ALA A 55 -10.11 0.18 -2.05
C ALA A 55 -9.51 1.44 -1.42
N VAL A 56 -9.38 1.48 -0.09
CA VAL A 56 -8.75 2.60 0.63
C VAL A 56 -7.28 2.74 0.25
N ALA A 57 -6.53 1.64 0.18
CA ALA A 57 -5.13 1.66 -0.24
C ALA A 57 -4.99 2.24 -1.67
N SER A 58 -5.80 1.75 -2.61
CA SER A 58 -5.76 2.18 -4.02
C SER A 58 -6.21 3.63 -4.21
N ALA A 59 -7.27 4.05 -3.50
CA ALA A 59 -7.74 5.43 -3.55
C ALA A 59 -6.72 6.40 -2.92
N SER A 60 -6.10 6.02 -1.80
CA SER A 60 -5.08 6.84 -1.14
C SER A 60 -3.83 7.00 -2.01
N ASP A 61 -3.35 5.91 -2.62
CA ASP A 61 -2.22 5.94 -3.56
C ASP A 61 -2.53 6.83 -4.79
N TYR A 62 -3.71 6.68 -5.39
CA TYR A 62 -4.14 7.51 -6.50
C TYR A 62 -4.20 9.01 -6.14
N GLN A 63 -4.79 9.34 -4.98
CA GLN A 63 -4.89 10.72 -4.51
C GLN A 63 -3.53 11.32 -4.19
N LEU A 64 -2.63 10.56 -3.55
CA LEU A 64 -1.28 11.04 -3.25
C LEU A 64 -0.45 11.23 -4.52
N ASN A 65 -0.54 10.32 -5.49
CA ASN A 65 0.07 10.53 -6.81
C ASN A 65 -0.40 11.84 -7.46
N ALA A 66 -1.70 12.15 -7.39
CA ALA A 66 -2.24 13.40 -7.93
C ALA A 66 -1.75 14.64 -7.15
N VAL A 67 -1.69 14.57 -5.82
CA VAL A 67 -1.20 15.66 -4.96
C VAL A 67 0.28 15.95 -5.20
N TYR A 68 1.09 14.91 -5.38
CA TYR A 68 2.51 15.01 -5.66
C TYR A 68 2.81 15.19 -7.15
N ASP A 69 1.79 15.29 -8.02
CA ASP A 69 1.95 15.44 -9.47
C ASP A 69 2.90 14.38 -10.09
N SER A 70 2.77 13.14 -9.61
CA SER A 70 3.63 12.00 -9.97
C SER A 70 5.14 12.27 -9.80
N ASN A 71 5.51 13.20 -8.92
CA ASN A 71 6.88 13.52 -8.59
C ASN A 71 7.53 12.40 -7.72
N THR A 72 8.85 12.24 -7.86
CA THR A 72 9.67 11.27 -7.12
C THR A 72 9.65 11.45 -5.60
N ASN A 73 9.22 12.61 -5.12
CA ASN A 73 9.04 12.91 -3.71
C ASN A 73 7.95 12.06 -3.03
N TYR A 74 7.12 11.34 -3.79
CA TYR A 74 6.22 10.30 -3.27
C TYR A 74 6.66 8.93 -3.76
N LEU A 75 6.95 8.03 -2.83
CA LEU A 75 7.29 6.64 -3.11
C LEU A 75 6.31 5.70 -2.39
N ARG A 76 5.52 4.95 -3.17
CA ARG A 76 4.69 3.85 -2.67
C ARG A 76 5.43 2.52 -2.87
N LEU A 77 5.65 1.81 -1.77
CA LEU A 77 6.13 0.43 -1.78
C LEU A 77 4.98 -0.48 -1.37
N ASP A 78 4.50 -1.29 -2.31
CA ASP A 78 3.39 -2.21 -2.11
C ASP A 78 3.52 -3.37 -3.10
N SER A 79 2.80 -4.45 -2.88
CA SER A 79 2.80 -5.61 -3.77
C SER A 79 1.41 -6.21 -3.92
N SER A 80 1.31 -7.23 -4.77
CA SER A 80 0.11 -8.07 -4.86
C SER A 80 0.44 -9.48 -4.40
N PHE A 81 -0.47 -10.09 -3.65
CA PHE A 81 -0.39 -11.49 -3.29
C PHE A 81 -0.58 -12.36 -4.54
N ASP A 82 0.11 -13.49 -4.59
CA ASP A 82 -0.12 -14.50 -5.62
C ASP A 82 -1.54 -15.08 -5.48
N ASP A 83 -2.18 -15.44 -6.59
CA ASP A 83 -3.57 -15.91 -6.58
C ASP A 83 -3.80 -17.11 -5.66
N ASN A 84 -2.80 -18.00 -5.57
CA ASN A 84 -2.83 -19.21 -4.74
C ASN A 84 -2.48 -18.97 -3.26
N GLN A 85 -1.99 -17.78 -2.90
CA GLN A 85 -1.62 -17.45 -1.53
C GLN A 85 -2.78 -16.80 -0.77
N SER A 86 -2.90 -17.10 0.52
CA SER A 86 -3.86 -16.37 1.36
C SER A 86 -3.44 -14.90 1.47
N SER A 87 -4.41 -14.02 1.70
CA SER A 87 -4.15 -12.63 2.13
C SER A 87 -4.64 -12.40 3.57
N SER A 88 -4.78 -13.47 4.34
CA SER A 88 -5.19 -13.43 5.75
C SER A 88 -4.18 -12.64 6.56
N MET A 89 -4.70 -11.74 7.40
CA MET A 89 -3.91 -10.90 8.30
C MET A 89 -3.58 -11.60 9.63
N ASP A 90 -4.32 -12.68 9.94
CA ASP A 90 -4.24 -13.43 11.19
C ASP A 90 -3.55 -14.79 11.04
N ASN A 91 -3.13 -15.15 9.82
CA ASN A 91 -2.33 -16.35 9.59
C ASN A 91 -0.88 -16.14 10.07
N THR A 92 -0.49 -16.92 11.08
CA THR A 92 0.86 -16.89 11.68
C THR A 92 1.66 -18.15 11.40
N ASP A 93 1.21 -18.99 10.45
CA ASP A 93 1.93 -20.21 10.08
C ASP A 93 3.29 -19.84 9.49
N LYS A 94 4.32 -20.62 9.85
CA LYS A 94 5.69 -20.34 9.47
C LYS A 94 5.86 -20.20 7.95
N ASP A 95 5.29 -21.11 7.17
CA ASP A 95 5.42 -21.08 5.71
C ASP A 95 4.79 -19.83 5.10
N TYR A 96 3.69 -19.34 5.70
CA TYR A 96 3.05 -18.10 5.28
C TYR A 96 3.88 -16.86 5.66
N LEU A 97 4.48 -16.86 6.86
CA LEU A 97 5.41 -15.79 7.26
C LEU A 97 6.66 -15.75 6.37
N ASP A 98 7.22 -16.91 6.02
CA ASP A 98 8.35 -17.02 5.10
C ASP A 98 7.95 -16.51 3.69
N TYR A 99 6.72 -16.77 3.26
CA TYR A 99 6.15 -16.16 2.04
C TYR A 99 6.07 -14.62 2.14
N LEU A 100 5.53 -14.07 3.24
CA LEU A 100 5.46 -12.61 3.44
C LEU A 100 6.84 -11.95 3.42
N ILE A 101 7.86 -12.60 3.97
CA ILE A 101 9.26 -12.15 3.87
C ILE A 101 9.69 -12.11 2.40
N SER A 102 9.46 -13.20 1.65
CA SER A 102 9.84 -13.27 0.24
C SER A 102 9.13 -12.21 -0.63
N LEU A 103 7.89 -11.86 -0.28
CA LEU A 103 7.10 -10.81 -0.90
C LEU A 103 7.67 -9.41 -0.57
N GLY A 104 8.09 -9.17 0.67
CA GLY A 104 8.80 -7.94 1.04
C GLY A 104 10.12 -7.79 0.28
N GLU A 105 10.89 -8.87 0.17
CA GLU A 105 12.14 -8.87 -0.59
C GLU A 105 11.92 -8.64 -2.09
N SER A 106 10.80 -9.13 -2.67
CA SER A 106 10.48 -8.84 -4.07
C SER A 106 10.21 -7.37 -4.31
N ILE A 107 9.49 -6.69 -3.40
CA ILE A 107 9.28 -5.24 -3.47
C ILE A 107 10.63 -4.51 -3.50
N VAL A 108 11.57 -4.90 -2.64
CA VAL A 108 12.91 -4.26 -2.60
C VAL A 108 13.68 -4.50 -3.90
N ARG A 109 13.63 -5.72 -4.46
CA ARG A 109 14.28 -6.02 -5.73
C ARG A 109 13.67 -5.21 -6.88
N ASP A 110 12.35 -5.14 -6.95
CA ASP A 110 11.61 -4.48 -8.03
C ASP A 110 11.71 -2.95 -7.97
N LYS A 111 11.92 -2.39 -6.78
CA LYS A 111 11.99 -0.95 -6.51
C LYS A 111 13.35 -0.47 -6.03
N GLN A 112 14.40 -1.26 -6.27
CA GLN A 112 15.73 -0.99 -5.73
C GLN A 112 16.25 0.39 -6.15
N THR A 113 16.07 0.77 -7.42
CA THR A 113 16.52 2.05 -7.96
C THR A 113 15.76 3.22 -7.33
N GLU A 114 14.43 3.14 -7.24
CA GLU A 114 13.61 4.19 -6.64
C GLU A 114 13.88 4.35 -5.14
N ILE A 115 14.05 3.24 -4.41
CA ILE A 115 14.41 3.26 -2.98
C ILE A 115 15.77 3.95 -2.79
N HIS A 116 16.76 3.62 -3.61
CA HIS A 116 18.08 4.23 -3.52
C HIS A 116 18.03 5.73 -3.80
N ALA A 117 17.39 6.14 -4.89
CA ALA A 117 17.24 7.55 -5.25
C ALA A 117 16.51 8.35 -4.15
N PHE A 118 15.42 7.78 -3.61
CA PHE A 118 14.66 8.39 -2.52
C PHE A 118 15.52 8.56 -1.25
N ALA A 119 16.35 7.58 -0.92
CA ALA A 119 17.28 7.66 0.22
C ALA A 119 18.40 8.69 0.00
N GLU A 120 18.96 8.77 -1.21
CA GLU A 120 19.97 9.79 -1.55
C GLU A 120 19.41 11.21 -1.41
N GLU A 121 18.19 11.43 -1.91
CA GLU A 121 17.52 12.72 -1.81
C GLU A 121 17.26 13.11 -0.35
N LEU A 122 16.76 12.18 0.48
CA LEU A 122 16.60 12.38 1.93
C LEU A 122 17.91 12.79 2.61
N ILE A 123 19.02 12.10 2.31
CA ILE A 123 20.34 12.42 2.88
C ILE A 123 20.80 13.81 2.42
N SER A 124 20.62 14.13 1.14
CA SER A 124 21.03 15.42 0.58
C SER A 124 20.29 16.60 1.22
N ASN A 125 19.00 16.44 1.52
CA ASN A 125 18.15 17.46 2.16
C ASN A 125 18.38 17.60 3.67
N SER A 126 19.16 16.72 4.29
CA SER A 126 19.48 16.74 5.73
C SER A 126 20.75 17.53 6.09
N LYS A 127 21.47 18.05 5.08
CA LYS A 127 22.69 18.86 5.24
C LYS A 127 22.38 20.34 5.20
#